data_AF-A0AA36NI21-F1
#
_entry.id   AF-A0AA36NI21-F1
#
_cell.length_a   1.000
_cell.length_b   1.000
_cell.length_c   1.000
_cell.angle_alpha   90.00
_cell.angle_beta   90.00
_cell.angle_gamma   90.00
#
_symmetry.space_group_name_H-M   'P 1'
#
loop_
_entity.id
_entity.type
_entity.pdbx_description
1 polymer ?
#
loop_
_entity_poly.entity_id
_entity_poly.type
_entity_poly.pdbx_seq_one_letter_code
_entity_poly.pdbx_strand_id
1 'polypeptide(L)'
;MARFGRFALLVALACGVGDAQCNGIKVEEIYANERAFAARKSDGSVVTWGSKHHGGDSSTVASQIASGVENIYFNNYAFAARKGDGSVVTWGDSDYGGDSSSVSAQLASGVEDIYAGPYVFAAKKSGGAVVTWGHPFYGGTSSAVASQLASGVEVIYSNRAAMAAKKVDGSVVTWGDAYYGGDSSAVSSQLASGVDVIYSTRTAFAAKKTDGSVVTWGDPGFGGDSSSVSSKLSSGVDVIYSNDYAFAAKKTDGSVVTWGYYDYGRTSGTSVADLESGVDSVYSTDQAFAARKNDGSVVTWGDPSYGGDSSAVSSQLGSGVDVIFSTLFAFAAKKSDGSVVAWGDPHYGGEIPASVAPQLASGVTVIFATGYAFAALKTNGTVVAWGDPSRGGDLSAVEDQLASGVEVIFAARGAFAAKKKDGSVVTWGTSSAGGDSSQVATELSTGVDVVYSIHDAFAAKKQDGSLLTWGMVSLNGAPCSTTLPMETMNANGAADTALRAVAALLAIQMFMCR
;
A
#
# COMPACT_ATOMS: atom_id res chain seq x y z
N MET A 1 23.37 -5.33 -32.21
CA MET A 1 24.02 -4.16 -32.85
C MET A 1 23.84 -3.00 -31.87
N ALA A 2 24.84 -2.38 -31.24
CA ALA A 2 26.18 -1.97 -31.71
C ALA A 2 26.04 -1.04 -32.94
N ARG A 3 26.47 0.24 -32.94
CA ARG A 3 27.58 0.89 -32.21
C ARG A 3 27.47 2.44 -32.15
N PHE A 4 27.96 3.03 -31.03
CA PHE A 4 28.73 4.31 -30.90
C PHE A 4 28.03 5.62 -31.35
N GLY A 5 28.25 6.82 -30.77
CA GLY A 5 29.11 7.37 -29.69
C GLY A 5 29.05 8.92 -29.78
N ARG A 6 29.52 9.80 -28.89
CA ARG A 6 30.32 9.77 -27.63
C ARG A 6 30.04 11.08 -26.84
N PHE A 7 30.06 11.03 -25.49
CA PHE A 7 30.48 12.04 -24.47
C PHE A 7 30.25 13.56 -24.71
N ALA A 8 29.83 14.42 -23.77
CA ALA A 8 29.79 14.43 -22.30
C ALA A 8 28.96 15.67 -21.80
N LEU A 9 28.63 15.98 -20.53
CA LEU A 9 28.66 15.32 -19.20
C LEU A 9 27.78 16.13 -18.18
N LEU A 10 27.14 15.45 -17.21
CA LEU A 10 26.49 15.94 -15.96
C LEU A 10 25.36 17.01 -15.96
N VAL A 11 24.15 16.52 -15.62
CA VAL A 11 23.11 17.07 -14.72
C VAL A 11 22.44 18.42 -15.05
N ALA A 12 21.18 18.31 -15.48
CA ALA A 12 20.05 19.10 -14.97
C ALA A 12 18.92 18.11 -14.65
N LEU A 13 18.23 18.23 -13.50
CA LEU A 13 17.24 17.22 -13.09
C LEU A 13 16.02 17.23 -14.02
N ALA A 14 15.61 16.02 -14.44
CA ALA A 14 14.29 15.59 -14.91
C ALA A 14 13.43 16.57 -15.76
N CYS A 15 13.97 17.04 -16.89
CA CYS A 15 13.28 17.77 -17.97
C CYS A 15 13.19 19.29 -17.79
N GLY A 16 14.25 19.99 -18.24
CA GLY A 16 14.19 21.41 -18.57
C GLY A 16 13.32 21.61 -19.83
N VAL A 17 12.47 22.63 -19.82
CA VAL A 17 11.36 22.77 -20.76
C VAL A 17 11.80 23.44 -22.06
N GLY A 18 11.24 23.01 -23.19
CA GLY A 18 11.35 23.74 -24.47
C GLY A 18 12.18 23.06 -25.55
N ASP A 19 11.95 21.77 -25.83
CA ASP A 19 12.30 21.23 -27.15
C ASP A 19 11.31 20.14 -27.61
N ALA A 20 11.03 20.09 -28.91
CA ALA A 20 9.85 19.41 -29.46
C ALA A 20 10.00 17.87 -29.63
N GLN A 21 11.05 17.27 -29.07
CA GLN A 21 11.32 15.83 -29.15
C GLN A 21 11.93 15.26 -27.86
N CYS A 22 11.09 15.00 -26.85
CA CYS A 22 11.33 13.85 -25.99
C CYS A 22 11.24 12.59 -26.86
N ASN A 23 12.36 11.90 -27.10
CA ASN A 23 12.46 10.70 -27.95
C ASN A 23 11.75 9.46 -27.34
N GLY A 24 10.43 9.53 -27.13
CA GLY A 24 9.57 8.41 -26.77
C GLY A 24 9.73 7.80 -25.36
N ILE A 25 10.75 8.19 -24.59
CA ILE A 25 10.97 7.66 -23.23
C ILE A 25 9.91 8.23 -22.29
N LYS A 26 8.96 7.38 -21.88
CA LYS A 26 7.87 7.71 -20.96
C LYS A 26 8.01 6.89 -19.68
N VAL A 27 7.41 7.37 -18.60
CA VAL A 27 7.23 6.55 -17.39
C VAL A 27 6.12 5.54 -17.64
N GLU A 28 6.43 4.26 -17.38
CA GLU A 28 5.48 3.15 -17.50
C GLU A 28 4.74 2.96 -16.18
N GLU A 29 5.49 2.76 -15.09
CA GLU A 29 4.98 2.40 -13.77
C GLU A 29 5.66 3.22 -12.66
N ILE A 30 4.91 3.48 -11.57
CA ILE A 30 5.39 4.12 -10.35
C ILE A 30 5.15 3.15 -9.19
N TYR A 31 6.17 2.97 -8.35
CA TYR A 31 6.20 2.11 -7.18
C TYR A 31 6.53 2.96 -5.95
N ALA A 32 6.07 2.57 -4.77
CA ALA A 32 6.19 3.39 -3.59
C ALA A 32 6.13 2.62 -2.28
N ASN A 33 6.88 3.09 -1.28
CA ASN A 33 6.77 2.66 0.11
C ASN A 33 6.20 3.77 0.99
N GLU A 34 6.42 3.71 2.32
CA GLU A 34 5.88 4.69 3.25
C GLU A 34 6.28 6.13 2.91
N ARG A 35 7.53 6.39 2.44
CA ARG A 35 8.05 7.76 2.28
C ARG A 35 8.93 8.00 1.06
N ALA A 36 8.96 7.09 0.11
CA ALA A 36 9.74 7.23 -1.12
C ALA A 36 9.05 6.59 -2.32
N PHE A 37 9.46 7.02 -3.50
CA PHE A 37 8.98 6.54 -4.79
C PHE A 37 10.14 6.07 -5.68
N ALA A 38 9.82 5.16 -6.58
CA ALA A 38 10.63 4.80 -7.74
C ALA A 38 9.74 4.70 -8.98
N ALA A 39 10.14 5.29 -10.10
CA ALA A 39 9.44 5.14 -11.38
C ALA A 39 10.30 4.42 -12.42
N ARG A 40 9.73 3.39 -13.04
CA ARG A 40 10.33 2.65 -14.16
C ARG A 40 9.92 3.30 -15.47
N LYS A 41 10.90 3.60 -16.31
CA LYS A 41 10.69 4.16 -17.66
C LYS A 41 10.69 3.06 -18.73
N SER A 42 10.20 3.40 -19.91
CA SER A 42 10.13 2.51 -21.09
C SER A 42 11.50 2.12 -21.67
N ASP A 43 12.60 2.73 -21.24
CA ASP A 43 13.97 2.30 -21.52
C ASP A 43 14.55 1.34 -20.45
N GLY A 44 13.74 0.97 -19.44
CA GLY A 44 14.16 0.17 -18.29
C GLY A 44 15.06 0.92 -17.31
N SER A 45 15.19 2.25 -17.42
CA SER A 45 15.85 3.09 -16.41
C SER A 45 14.89 3.43 -15.27
N VAL A 46 15.46 3.69 -14.09
CA VAL A 46 14.70 4.07 -12.88
C VAL A 46 15.08 5.48 -12.43
N VAL A 47 14.09 6.24 -11.95
CA VAL A 47 14.28 7.49 -11.19
C VAL A 47 13.59 7.36 -9.84
N THR A 48 14.20 7.93 -8.79
CA THR A 48 13.72 7.83 -7.41
C THR A 48 13.62 9.21 -6.78
N TRP A 49 12.70 9.37 -5.83
CA TRP A 49 12.55 10.60 -5.07
C TRP A 49 11.86 10.35 -3.71
N GLY A 50 11.91 11.35 -2.83
CA GLY A 50 11.37 11.28 -1.47
C GLY A 50 12.44 11.08 -0.39
N SER A 51 12.07 10.44 0.72
CA SER A 51 12.95 10.23 1.86
C SER A 51 14.18 9.42 1.47
N LYS A 52 15.38 10.01 1.63
CA LYS A 52 16.67 9.33 1.45
C LYS A 52 16.74 8.03 2.25
N HIS A 53 16.32 8.09 3.51
CA HIS A 53 16.27 6.94 4.42
C HIS A 53 15.22 5.89 4.06
N HIS A 54 14.38 6.11 3.03
CA HIS A 54 13.44 5.09 2.54
C HIS A 54 13.68 4.74 1.05
N GLY A 55 14.83 5.15 0.48
CA GLY A 55 15.20 4.85 -0.90
C GLY A 55 14.82 5.92 -1.94
N GLY A 56 14.48 7.14 -1.52
CA GLY A 56 14.32 8.27 -2.43
C GLY A 56 15.62 8.72 -3.09
N ASP A 57 16.78 8.46 -2.47
CA ASP A 57 18.11 8.66 -3.03
C ASP A 57 18.72 7.34 -3.48
N SER A 58 18.83 7.15 -4.80
CA SER A 58 19.45 5.99 -5.45
C SER A 58 20.83 6.31 -6.06
N SER A 59 21.45 7.44 -5.70
CA SER A 59 22.71 7.91 -6.30
C SER A 59 23.86 6.90 -6.20
N THR A 60 23.89 6.08 -5.15
CA THR A 60 24.86 5.00 -4.92
C THR A 60 24.74 3.84 -5.91
N VAL A 61 23.55 3.64 -6.50
CA VAL A 61 23.26 2.54 -7.45
C VAL A 61 22.84 3.04 -8.84
N ALA A 62 22.90 4.35 -9.10
CA ALA A 62 22.39 4.99 -10.31
C ALA A 62 22.88 4.36 -11.62
N SER A 63 24.13 3.89 -11.68
CA SER A 63 24.69 3.20 -12.86
C SER A 63 24.11 1.80 -13.08
N GLN A 64 23.65 1.13 -12.02
CA GLN A 64 23.12 -0.23 -12.04
C GLN A 64 21.64 -0.24 -12.48
N ILE A 65 20.89 0.80 -12.09
CA ILE A 65 19.47 1.02 -12.44
C ILE A 65 19.28 1.93 -13.67
N ALA A 66 20.35 2.26 -14.40
CA ALA A 66 20.30 3.10 -15.60
C ALA A 66 19.64 2.45 -16.82
N SER A 67 19.44 1.12 -16.81
CA SER A 67 18.73 0.36 -17.85
C SER A 67 18.45 -1.08 -17.41
N GLY A 68 17.50 -1.73 -18.09
CA GLY A 68 17.25 -3.18 -17.97
C GLY A 68 16.55 -3.62 -16.68
N VAL A 69 15.95 -2.69 -15.91
CA VAL A 69 15.02 -3.02 -14.83
C VAL A 69 13.68 -3.41 -15.43
N GLU A 70 13.12 -4.54 -14.99
CA GLU A 70 11.79 -5.04 -15.40
C GLU A 70 10.75 -4.82 -14.31
N ASN A 71 11.12 -5.04 -13.04
CA ASN A 71 10.21 -4.94 -11.90
C ASN A 71 10.89 -4.22 -10.75
N ILE A 72 10.12 -3.46 -9.97
CA ILE A 72 10.57 -2.85 -8.72
C ILE A 72 9.67 -3.35 -7.59
N TYR A 73 10.32 -3.82 -6.54
CA TYR A 73 9.72 -4.29 -5.30
C TYR A 73 10.11 -3.35 -4.16
N PHE A 74 9.31 -3.29 -3.11
CA PHE A 74 9.54 -2.40 -1.98
C PHE A 74 9.07 -3.01 -0.66
N ASN A 75 9.74 -2.64 0.41
CA ASN A 75 9.21 -2.70 1.78
C ASN A 75 9.12 -1.28 2.33
N ASN A 76 8.77 -1.11 3.60
CA ASN A 76 8.49 0.19 4.20
C ASN A 76 9.68 1.19 4.11
N TYR A 77 10.93 0.70 3.99
CA TYR A 77 12.19 1.47 4.10
C TYR A 77 13.16 1.31 2.93
N ALA A 78 12.91 0.41 1.98
CA ALA A 78 13.84 0.08 0.91
C ALA A 78 13.15 -0.42 -0.37
N PHE A 79 13.93 -0.46 -1.44
CA PHE A 79 13.54 -0.98 -2.76
C PHE A 79 14.52 -2.05 -3.24
N ALA A 80 14.00 -2.97 -4.06
CA ALA A 80 14.76 -3.96 -4.81
C ALA A 80 14.28 -3.97 -6.27
N ALA A 81 15.16 -3.65 -7.22
CA ALA A 81 14.89 -3.75 -8.64
C ALA A 81 15.36 -5.10 -9.19
N ARG A 82 14.45 -5.86 -9.80
CA ARG A 82 14.77 -7.06 -10.58
C ARG A 82 15.03 -6.66 -12.03
N LYS A 83 16.13 -7.15 -12.60
CA LYS A 83 16.54 -6.91 -13.98
C LYS A 83 16.22 -8.12 -14.87
N GLY A 84 16.18 -7.90 -16.19
CA GLY A 84 15.86 -8.96 -17.17
C GLY A 84 16.89 -10.09 -17.30
N ASP A 85 18.10 -9.91 -16.76
CA ASP A 85 19.10 -10.98 -16.56
C ASP A 85 18.87 -11.79 -15.26
N GLY A 86 17.83 -11.45 -14.50
CA GLY A 86 17.50 -12.05 -13.20
C GLY A 86 18.43 -11.61 -12.08
N SER A 87 19.22 -10.54 -12.26
CA SER A 87 19.98 -9.90 -11.18
C SER A 87 19.11 -8.93 -10.37
N VAL A 88 19.52 -8.63 -9.13
CA VAL A 88 18.81 -7.69 -8.24
C VAL A 88 19.73 -6.57 -7.78
N VAL A 89 19.20 -5.34 -7.77
CA VAL A 89 19.86 -4.14 -7.24
C VAL A 89 19.00 -3.57 -6.11
N THR A 90 19.60 -3.26 -4.96
CA THR A 90 18.88 -2.76 -3.77
C THR A 90 19.34 -1.37 -3.36
N TRP A 91 18.43 -0.57 -2.80
CA TRP A 91 18.75 0.73 -2.20
C TRP A 91 17.68 1.15 -1.17
N GLY A 92 18.03 2.10 -0.31
CA GLY A 92 17.19 2.52 0.83
C GLY A 92 17.94 2.39 2.15
N ASP A 93 17.22 2.17 3.24
CA ASP A 93 17.84 1.94 4.54
C ASP A 93 18.62 0.62 4.56
N SER A 94 19.89 0.66 5.01
CA SER A 94 20.77 -0.52 5.01
C SER A 94 20.24 -1.64 5.90
N ASP A 95 19.69 -1.29 7.07
CA ASP A 95 19.31 -2.26 8.10
C ASP A 95 17.98 -2.94 7.75
N TYR A 96 17.19 -2.32 6.87
CA TYR A 96 15.88 -2.78 6.41
C TYR A 96 15.86 -3.23 4.94
N GLY A 97 17.01 -3.62 4.38
CA GLY A 97 17.10 -4.34 3.10
C GLY A 97 17.56 -3.52 1.89
N GLY A 98 17.97 -2.27 2.11
CA GLY A 98 18.67 -1.45 1.11
C GLY A 98 20.08 -1.96 0.82
N ASP A 99 20.75 -2.58 1.79
CA ASP A 99 22.00 -3.32 1.58
C ASP A 99 21.74 -4.83 1.41
N SER A 100 22.24 -5.39 0.30
CA SER A 100 22.22 -6.82 -0.03
C SER A 100 23.62 -7.38 -0.29
N SER A 101 24.68 -6.64 0.07
CA SER A 101 26.09 -6.97 -0.20
C SER A 101 26.48 -8.38 0.29
N SER A 102 25.98 -8.78 1.45
CA SER A 102 26.19 -10.10 2.08
C SER A 102 25.67 -11.29 1.25
N VAL A 103 24.67 -11.07 0.40
CA VAL A 103 24.04 -12.09 -0.48
C VAL A 103 24.19 -11.77 -1.97
N SER A 104 24.96 -10.74 -2.32
CA SER A 104 25.12 -10.21 -3.69
C SER A 104 25.47 -11.28 -4.73
N ALA A 105 26.36 -12.23 -4.40
CA ALA A 105 26.70 -13.35 -5.28
C ALA A 105 25.52 -14.29 -5.58
N GLN A 106 24.58 -14.44 -4.62
CA GLN A 106 23.37 -15.23 -4.81
C GLN A 106 22.29 -14.47 -5.60
N LEU A 107 22.31 -13.13 -5.54
CA LEU A 107 21.40 -12.23 -6.28
C LEU A 107 21.91 -11.81 -7.66
N ALA A 108 23.07 -12.30 -8.09
CA ALA A 108 23.71 -11.90 -9.36
C ALA A 108 22.99 -12.40 -10.62
N SER A 109 22.11 -13.40 -10.52
CA SER A 109 21.30 -13.92 -11.64
C SER A 109 20.23 -14.90 -11.16
N GLY A 110 19.23 -15.16 -12.01
CA GLY A 110 18.25 -16.25 -11.82
C GLY A 110 17.22 -16.01 -10.72
N VAL A 111 17.04 -14.76 -10.25
CA VAL A 111 15.86 -14.36 -9.47
C VAL A 111 14.66 -14.23 -10.41
N GLU A 112 13.54 -14.85 -10.02
CA GLU A 112 12.26 -14.81 -10.75
C GLU A 112 11.28 -13.84 -10.09
N ASP A 113 11.27 -13.78 -8.76
CA ASP A 113 10.33 -12.94 -8.00
C ASP A 113 10.93 -12.49 -6.65
N ILE A 114 10.40 -11.43 -6.05
CA ILE A 114 10.84 -10.92 -4.73
C ILE A 114 9.63 -10.67 -3.84
N TYR A 115 9.62 -11.31 -2.67
CA TYR A 115 8.61 -11.11 -1.64
C TYR A 115 9.16 -10.14 -0.59
N ALA A 116 8.37 -9.15 -0.20
CA ALA A 116 8.74 -8.15 0.80
C ALA A 116 7.95 -8.37 2.10
N GLY A 117 8.65 -8.46 3.22
CA GLY A 117 8.06 -8.19 4.54
C GLY A 117 8.39 -6.74 4.95
N PRO A 118 7.79 -6.18 6.02
CA PRO A 118 7.90 -4.74 6.32
C PRO A 118 9.34 -4.20 6.48
N TYR A 119 10.29 -5.08 6.81
CA TYR A 119 11.69 -4.76 7.12
C TYR A 119 12.72 -5.60 6.34
N VAL A 120 12.25 -6.46 5.43
CA VAL A 120 13.04 -7.58 4.85
C VAL A 120 12.62 -7.89 3.41
N PHE A 121 13.48 -8.61 2.68
CA PHE A 121 13.16 -9.16 1.37
C PHE A 121 13.55 -10.65 1.29
N ALA A 122 12.82 -11.39 0.46
CA ALA A 122 13.09 -12.77 0.10
C ALA A 122 12.95 -12.96 -1.42
N ALA A 123 14.07 -13.07 -2.11
CA ALA A 123 14.12 -13.36 -3.55
C ALA A 123 13.92 -14.86 -3.79
N LYS A 124 12.90 -15.21 -4.58
CA LYS A 124 12.68 -16.57 -5.10
C LYS A 124 13.42 -16.70 -6.44
N LYS A 125 14.29 -17.70 -6.51
CA LYS A 125 15.06 -18.07 -7.70
C LYS A 125 14.37 -19.18 -8.48
N SER A 126 14.79 -19.35 -9.73
CA SER A 126 14.38 -20.49 -10.56
C SER A 126 14.63 -21.82 -9.85
N GLY A 127 13.65 -22.72 -9.90
CA GLY A 127 13.61 -23.95 -9.08
C GLY A 127 13.12 -23.75 -7.64
N GLY A 128 12.69 -22.54 -7.25
CA GLY A 128 12.10 -22.24 -5.95
C GLY A 128 13.10 -22.19 -4.78
N ALA A 129 14.36 -21.85 -5.04
CA ALA A 129 15.34 -21.56 -3.99
C ALA A 129 15.15 -20.13 -3.46
N VAL A 130 15.33 -19.87 -2.16
CA VAL A 130 15.11 -18.54 -1.56
C VAL A 130 16.40 -17.94 -1.01
N VAL A 131 16.59 -16.63 -1.27
CA VAL A 131 17.67 -15.80 -0.72
C VAL A 131 17.05 -14.63 0.05
N THR A 132 17.44 -14.42 1.30
CA THR A 132 16.85 -13.38 2.18
C THR A 132 17.87 -12.30 2.56
N TRP A 133 17.42 -11.07 2.76
CA TRP A 133 18.22 -9.98 3.33
C TRP A 133 17.34 -8.92 4.01
N GLY A 134 17.97 -7.95 4.67
CA GLY A 134 17.32 -6.97 5.56
C GLY A 134 17.46 -7.34 7.04
N HIS A 135 16.57 -6.83 7.89
CA HIS A 135 16.75 -6.89 9.33
C HIS A 135 16.76 -8.33 9.88
N PRO A 136 17.82 -8.79 10.57
CA PRO A 136 18.02 -10.20 10.88
C PRO A 136 16.94 -10.78 11.79
N PHE A 137 16.51 -10.02 12.82
CA PHE A 137 15.45 -10.44 13.74
C PHE A 137 14.07 -10.53 13.08
N TYR A 138 13.85 -9.91 11.92
CA TYR A 138 12.54 -9.83 11.26
C TYR A 138 12.42 -10.72 10.02
N GLY A 139 13.34 -11.68 9.87
CA GLY A 139 13.37 -12.63 8.74
C GLY A 139 14.39 -12.31 7.64
N GLY A 140 15.27 -11.31 7.84
CA GLY A 140 16.31 -10.97 6.88
C GLY A 140 17.37 -12.08 6.72
N THR A 141 17.52 -12.93 7.73
CA THR A 141 18.39 -14.12 7.70
C THR A 141 17.60 -15.40 7.88
N SER A 142 17.72 -16.32 6.93
CA SER A 142 17.08 -17.65 6.91
C SER A 142 18.05 -18.82 7.10
N SER A 143 19.27 -18.56 7.58
CA SER A 143 20.37 -19.54 7.66
C SER A 143 20.02 -20.83 8.44
N ALA A 144 19.17 -20.74 9.47
CA ALA A 144 18.68 -21.89 10.22
C ALA A 144 17.81 -22.87 9.41
N VAL A 145 17.19 -22.40 8.32
CA VAL A 145 16.29 -23.18 7.45
C VAL A 145 16.77 -23.24 5.99
N ALA A 146 18.00 -22.82 5.71
CA ALA A 146 18.54 -22.67 4.36
C ALA A 146 18.48 -23.96 3.51
N SER A 147 18.61 -25.14 4.12
CA SER A 147 18.46 -26.43 3.43
C SER A 147 17.01 -26.74 3.02
N GLN A 148 16.02 -26.25 3.77
CA GLN A 148 14.60 -26.42 3.49
C GLN A 148 14.13 -25.43 2.40
N LEU A 149 14.75 -24.25 2.35
CA LEU A 149 14.55 -23.20 1.35
C LEU A 149 15.41 -23.37 0.07
N ALA A 150 16.12 -24.49 -0.08
CA ALA A 150 17.03 -24.72 -1.21
C ALA A 150 16.31 -24.98 -2.55
N SER A 151 15.02 -25.34 -2.53
CA SER A 151 14.22 -25.60 -3.73
C SER A 151 12.73 -25.71 -3.41
N GLY A 152 11.88 -25.51 -4.42
CA GLY A 152 10.47 -25.88 -4.38
C GLY A 152 9.56 -24.93 -3.59
N VAL A 153 10.04 -23.75 -3.18
CA VAL A 153 9.16 -22.67 -2.68
C VAL A 153 8.31 -22.12 -3.85
N GLU A 154 7.00 -22.05 -3.62
CA GLU A 154 6.02 -21.52 -4.57
C GLU A 154 5.78 -20.03 -4.31
N VAL A 155 5.46 -19.68 -3.06
CA VAL A 155 5.05 -18.34 -2.61
C VAL A 155 5.49 -18.11 -1.17
N ILE A 156 5.77 -16.86 -0.81
CA ILE A 156 6.19 -16.47 0.53
C ILE A 156 5.21 -15.44 1.09
N TYR A 157 4.80 -15.66 2.34
CA TYR A 157 3.94 -14.79 3.13
C TYR A 157 4.74 -14.16 4.27
N SER A 158 4.28 -13.02 4.79
CA SER A 158 4.93 -12.28 5.87
C SER A 158 3.92 -11.65 6.80
N ASN A 159 4.26 -11.57 8.09
CA ASN A 159 3.62 -10.64 9.02
C ASN A 159 4.62 -9.54 9.43
N ARG A 160 4.43 -8.89 10.57
CA ARG A 160 5.30 -7.78 11.01
C ARG A 160 6.77 -8.17 11.23
N ALA A 161 7.08 -9.42 11.59
CA ALA A 161 8.43 -9.83 11.98
C ALA A 161 8.82 -11.28 11.60
N ALA A 162 7.93 -12.02 10.94
CA ALA A 162 8.17 -13.40 10.53
C ALA A 162 7.71 -13.66 9.09
N MET A 163 8.28 -14.70 8.50
CA MET A 163 8.09 -15.13 7.12
C MET A 163 7.67 -16.60 7.08
N ALA A 164 6.82 -16.96 6.13
CA ALA A 164 6.36 -18.34 5.89
C ALA A 164 6.36 -18.65 4.38
N ALA A 165 7.22 -19.56 3.95
CA ALA A 165 7.29 -20.04 2.56
C ALA A 165 6.41 -21.29 2.40
N LYS A 166 5.38 -21.21 1.56
CA LYS A 166 4.63 -22.37 1.07
C LYS A 166 5.40 -23.00 -0.09
N LYS A 167 5.58 -24.31 -0.05
CA LYS A 167 6.23 -25.11 -1.09
C LYS A 167 5.21 -25.78 -2.01
N VAL A 168 5.65 -26.18 -3.20
CA VAL A 168 4.83 -26.85 -4.24
C VAL A 168 4.24 -28.18 -3.76
N ASP A 169 4.87 -28.83 -2.78
CA ASP A 169 4.37 -30.04 -2.09
C ASP A 169 3.29 -29.72 -1.01
N GLY A 170 2.93 -28.44 -0.85
CA GLY A 170 2.00 -27.96 0.16
C GLY A 170 2.58 -27.96 1.58
N SER A 171 3.89 -28.13 1.76
CA SER A 171 4.57 -27.94 3.04
C SER A 171 4.89 -26.47 3.31
N VAL A 172 5.14 -26.10 4.57
CA VAL A 172 5.51 -24.73 4.96
C VAL A 172 6.83 -24.71 5.73
N VAL A 173 7.69 -23.73 5.40
CA VAL A 173 8.94 -23.43 6.09
C VAL A 173 8.86 -22.01 6.65
N THR A 174 9.15 -21.81 7.94
CA THR A 174 9.07 -20.50 8.61
C THR A 174 10.43 -20.01 9.09
N TRP A 175 10.60 -18.69 9.18
CA TRP A 175 11.77 -18.04 9.80
C TRP A 175 11.45 -16.60 10.21
N GLY A 176 12.36 -15.96 10.96
CA GLY A 176 12.19 -14.62 11.55
C GLY A 176 11.97 -14.69 13.06
N ASP A 177 11.25 -13.73 13.63
CA ASP A 177 10.99 -13.71 15.07
C ASP A 177 10.11 -14.90 15.48
N ALA A 178 10.61 -15.71 16.43
CA ALA A 178 9.95 -16.94 16.86
C ALA A 178 8.58 -16.70 17.49
N TYR A 179 8.41 -15.63 18.28
CA TYR A 179 7.14 -15.29 18.92
C TYR A 179 6.10 -14.83 17.88
N TYR A 180 6.55 -14.21 16.79
CA TYR A 180 5.70 -13.79 15.67
C TYR A 180 5.44 -14.92 14.65
N GLY A 181 5.81 -16.17 14.96
CA GLY A 181 5.57 -17.34 14.10
C GLY A 181 6.70 -17.68 13.13
N GLY A 182 7.90 -17.13 13.33
CA GLY A 182 9.14 -17.59 12.68
C GLY A 182 9.54 -19.00 13.11
N ASP A 183 9.06 -19.47 14.27
CA ASP A 183 9.09 -20.87 14.71
C ASP A 183 7.68 -21.47 14.58
N SER A 184 7.58 -22.55 13.79
CA SER A 184 6.36 -23.35 13.62
C SER A 184 6.54 -24.81 14.05
N SER A 185 7.61 -25.12 14.81
CA SER A 185 7.98 -26.47 15.23
C SER A 185 6.83 -27.22 15.93
N ALA A 186 6.06 -26.52 16.77
CA ALA A 186 4.89 -27.05 17.49
C ALA A 186 3.77 -27.59 16.57
N VAL A 187 3.65 -27.09 15.34
CA VAL A 187 2.63 -27.49 14.35
C VAL A 187 3.24 -28.10 13.07
N SER A 188 4.54 -28.38 13.09
CA SER A 188 5.33 -28.83 11.93
C SER A 188 4.74 -30.06 11.20
N SER A 189 4.16 -31.01 11.92
CA SER A 189 3.50 -32.19 11.34
C SER A 189 2.21 -31.85 10.59
N GLN A 190 1.48 -30.82 11.02
CA GLN A 190 0.25 -30.35 10.38
C GLN A 190 0.56 -29.51 9.14
N LEU A 191 1.71 -28.82 9.14
CA LEU A 191 2.26 -28.02 8.03
C LEU A 191 3.13 -28.84 7.05
N ALA A 192 3.23 -30.16 7.20
CA ALA A 192 4.08 -31.01 6.36
C ALA A 192 3.57 -31.21 4.92
N SER A 193 2.27 -30.96 4.66
CA SER A 193 1.67 -31.06 3.32
C SER A 193 0.24 -30.48 3.31
N GLY A 194 -0.25 -30.13 2.12
CA GLY A 194 -1.66 -29.79 1.88
C GLY A 194 -2.10 -28.40 2.36
N VAL A 195 -1.15 -27.48 2.63
CA VAL A 195 -1.46 -26.05 2.78
C VAL A 195 -1.84 -25.46 1.42
N ASP A 196 -2.91 -24.68 1.38
CA ASP A 196 -3.46 -23.99 0.20
C ASP A 196 -2.97 -22.54 0.17
N VAL A 197 -3.35 -21.77 1.20
CA VAL A 197 -3.06 -20.34 1.37
C VAL A 197 -2.75 -20.05 2.85
N ILE A 198 -1.81 -19.14 3.10
CA ILE A 198 -1.50 -18.63 4.45
C ILE A 198 -2.02 -17.20 4.59
N TYR A 199 -2.63 -16.92 5.74
CA TYR A 199 -3.14 -15.61 6.15
C TYR A 199 -2.38 -15.16 7.40
N SER A 200 -2.38 -13.86 7.69
CA SER A 200 -1.69 -13.29 8.84
C SER A 200 -2.51 -12.20 9.54
N THR A 201 -2.39 -12.13 10.85
CA THR A 201 -2.59 -10.90 11.63
C THR A 201 -1.25 -10.15 11.71
N ARG A 202 -1.12 -9.14 12.57
CA ARG A 202 0.15 -8.43 12.77
C ARG A 202 1.28 -9.36 13.25
N THR A 203 0.96 -10.39 14.05
CA THR A 203 1.96 -11.21 14.78
C THR A 203 1.69 -12.73 14.78
N ALA A 204 0.66 -13.20 14.08
CA ALA A 204 0.36 -14.63 13.94
C ALA A 204 0.03 -15.03 12.50
N PHE A 205 0.00 -16.33 12.24
CA PHE A 205 -0.35 -16.94 10.96
C PHE A 205 -1.47 -17.97 11.08
N ALA A 206 -2.25 -18.11 10.02
CA ALA A 206 -3.25 -19.15 9.82
C ALA A 206 -3.12 -19.74 8.41
N ALA A 207 -2.74 -21.01 8.31
CA ALA A 207 -2.71 -21.76 7.06
C ALA A 207 -4.06 -22.45 6.84
N LYS A 208 -4.79 -22.04 5.80
CA LYS A 208 -5.92 -22.81 5.26
C LYS A 208 -5.34 -23.98 4.45
N LYS A 209 -5.88 -25.18 4.66
CA LYS A 209 -5.50 -26.39 3.94
C LYS A 209 -6.49 -26.73 2.82
N THR A 210 -6.07 -27.56 1.87
CA THR A 210 -6.89 -27.96 0.70
C THR A 210 -8.12 -28.79 1.08
N ASP A 211 -8.15 -29.38 2.27
CA ASP A 211 -9.31 -30.06 2.88
C ASP A 211 -10.27 -29.09 3.61
N GLY A 212 -9.98 -27.79 3.61
CA GLY A 212 -10.74 -26.77 4.32
C GLY A 212 -10.50 -26.74 5.83
N SER A 213 -9.48 -27.44 6.35
CA SER A 213 -9.01 -27.29 7.73
C SER A 213 -8.06 -26.09 7.90
N VAL A 214 -7.83 -25.64 9.13
CA VAL A 214 -6.93 -24.52 9.45
C VAL A 214 -5.91 -24.91 10.51
N VAL A 215 -4.66 -24.49 10.33
CA VAL A 215 -3.54 -24.62 11.27
C VAL A 215 -3.02 -23.23 11.63
N THR A 216 -2.85 -22.92 12.91
CA THR A 216 -2.38 -21.60 13.36
C THR A 216 -1.08 -21.67 14.17
N TRP A 217 -0.28 -20.61 14.12
CA TRP A 217 0.94 -20.47 14.91
C TRP A 217 1.37 -18.99 15.01
N GLY A 218 2.41 -18.72 15.80
CA GLY A 218 2.82 -17.36 16.19
C GLY A 218 2.16 -16.91 17.49
N ASP A 219 1.97 -15.61 17.67
CA ASP A 219 1.49 -15.02 18.93
C ASP A 219 0.12 -15.60 19.32
N PRO A 220 0.01 -16.33 20.46
CA PRO A 220 -1.25 -16.94 20.88
C PRO A 220 -2.38 -15.94 21.08
N GLY A 221 -2.06 -14.73 21.57
CA GLY A 221 -3.03 -13.67 21.83
C GLY A 221 -3.57 -13.01 20.57
N PHE A 222 -2.82 -13.08 19.45
CA PHE A 222 -3.15 -12.44 18.18
C PHE A 222 -3.61 -13.45 17.11
N GLY A 223 -4.06 -14.63 17.54
CA GLY A 223 -4.64 -15.66 16.65
C GLY A 223 -3.75 -16.86 16.36
N GLY A 224 -2.55 -16.95 16.97
CA GLY A 224 -1.66 -18.11 16.87
C GLY A 224 -2.22 -19.36 17.57
N ASP A 225 -3.08 -19.19 18.58
CA ASP A 225 -3.81 -20.28 19.23
C ASP A 225 -5.30 -20.29 18.82
N SER A 226 -5.68 -21.30 18.03
CA SER A 226 -7.07 -21.56 17.64
C SER A 226 -7.70 -22.76 18.39
N SER A 227 -7.06 -23.26 19.45
CA SER A 227 -7.45 -24.50 20.16
C SER A 227 -8.91 -24.51 20.60
N SER A 228 -9.40 -23.38 21.13
CA SER A 228 -10.79 -23.20 21.59
C SER A 228 -11.87 -23.31 20.50
N VAL A 229 -11.49 -23.23 19.22
CA VAL A 229 -12.39 -23.35 18.05
C VAL A 229 -11.95 -24.45 17.07
N SER A 230 -10.95 -25.25 17.43
CA SER A 230 -10.30 -26.27 16.60
C SER A 230 -11.27 -27.23 15.92
N SER A 231 -12.32 -27.68 16.61
CA SER A 231 -13.36 -28.55 16.03
C SER A 231 -14.13 -27.88 14.88
N LYS A 232 -14.40 -26.57 14.97
CA LYS A 232 -15.09 -25.79 13.92
C LYS A 232 -14.17 -25.51 12.71
N LEU A 233 -12.86 -25.47 12.93
CA LEU A 233 -11.81 -25.26 11.93
C LEU A 233 -11.24 -26.57 11.33
N SER A 234 -11.87 -27.72 11.61
CA SER A 234 -11.42 -29.04 11.13
C SER A 234 -11.73 -29.31 9.65
N SER A 235 -12.65 -28.56 9.04
CA SER A 235 -13.05 -28.69 7.63
C SER A 235 -13.99 -27.55 7.22
N GLY A 236 -14.12 -27.34 5.89
CA GLY A 236 -15.14 -26.46 5.31
C GLY A 236 -14.86 -24.96 5.41
N VAL A 237 -13.64 -24.53 5.78
CA VAL A 237 -13.22 -23.13 5.66
C VAL A 237 -12.98 -22.80 4.18
N ASP A 238 -13.61 -21.72 3.74
CA ASP A 238 -13.57 -21.19 2.37
C ASP A 238 -12.44 -20.15 2.24
N VAL A 239 -12.53 -19.10 3.07
CA VAL A 239 -11.61 -17.96 3.10
C VAL A 239 -11.43 -17.47 4.55
N ILE A 240 -10.27 -16.93 4.87
CA ILE A 240 -9.97 -16.31 6.17
C ILE A 240 -9.78 -14.81 5.97
N TYR A 241 -10.38 -14.02 6.85
CA TYR A 241 -10.19 -12.59 6.96
C TYR A 241 -9.41 -12.28 8.24
N SER A 242 -8.68 -11.17 8.27
CA SER A 242 -7.94 -10.72 9.46
C SER A 242 -8.07 -9.21 9.68
N ASN A 243 -7.79 -8.82 10.92
CA ASN A 243 -7.35 -7.48 11.28
C ASN A 243 -5.97 -7.58 11.97
N ASP A 244 -5.53 -6.56 12.69
CA ASP A 244 -4.20 -6.58 13.32
C ASP A 244 -4.08 -7.66 14.43
N TYR A 245 -5.20 -8.13 15.01
CA TYR A 245 -5.25 -8.86 16.29
C TYR A 245 -6.04 -10.19 16.26
N ALA A 246 -6.85 -10.43 15.24
CA ALA A 246 -7.78 -11.56 15.19
C ALA A 246 -8.07 -12.04 13.75
N PHE A 247 -8.61 -13.26 13.66
CA PHE A 247 -9.03 -13.91 12.42
C PHE A 247 -10.53 -14.21 12.42
N ALA A 248 -11.13 -14.19 11.24
CA ALA A 248 -12.49 -14.63 10.97
C ALA A 248 -12.50 -15.55 9.73
N ALA A 249 -12.71 -16.86 9.94
CA ALA A 249 -12.85 -17.83 8.86
C ALA A 249 -14.31 -17.93 8.41
N LYS A 250 -14.61 -17.51 7.18
CA LYS A 250 -15.89 -17.81 6.51
C LYS A 250 -15.86 -19.26 6.02
N LYS A 251 -16.94 -19.98 6.28
CA LYS A 251 -17.14 -21.36 5.86
C LYS A 251 -18.02 -21.44 4.61
N THR A 252 -17.96 -22.58 3.92
CA THR A 252 -18.74 -22.83 2.69
C THR A 252 -20.25 -22.93 2.94
N ASP A 253 -20.67 -23.17 4.18
CA ASP A 253 -22.06 -23.11 4.64
C ASP A 253 -22.56 -21.67 4.96
N GLY A 254 -21.69 -20.67 4.82
CA GLY A 254 -21.99 -19.27 5.14
C GLY A 254 -21.93 -18.93 6.62
N SER A 255 -21.43 -19.82 7.48
CA SER A 255 -21.08 -19.50 8.87
C SER A 255 -19.71 -18.84 9.00
N VAL A 256 -19.44 -18.18 10.12
CA VAL A 256 -18.12 -17.59 10.45
C VAL A 256 -17.61 -18.11 11.79
N VAL A 257 -16.32 -18.47 11.83
CA VAL A 257 -15.59 -18.89 13.03
C VAL A 257 -14.51 -17.86 13.32
N THR A 258 -14.48 -17.30 14.54
CA THR A 258 -13.51 -16.25 14.91
C THR A 258 -12.59 -16.71 16.05
N TRP A 259 -11.36 -16.19 16.06
CA TRP A 259 -10.38 -16.40 17.14
C TRP A 259 -9.29 -15.32 17.12
N GLY A 260 -8.45 -15.30 18.16
CA GLY A 260 -7.48 -14.23 18.42
C GLY A 260 -7.85 -13.40 19.64
N TYR A 261 -7.48 -12.13 19.65
CA TYR A 261 -7.61 -11.28 20.84
C TYR A 261 -9.09 -11.05 21.21
N TYR A 262 -9.39 -11.09 22.51
CA TYR A 262 -10.77 -11.09 23.02
C TYR A 262 -11.53 -9.83 22.60
N ASP A 263 -10.98 -8.65 22.90
CA ASP A 263 -11.65 -7.38 22.63
C ASP A 263 -11.65 -7.00 21.13
N TYR A 264 -10.77 -7.60 20.31
CA TYR A 264 -10.44 -7.11 18.96
C TYR A 264 -10.85 -8.05 17.81
N GLY A 265 -11.77 -8.99 18.06
CA GLY A 265 -12.38 -9.76 16.98
C GLY A 265 -12.75 -11.21 17.29
N ARG A 266 -12.37 -11.74 18.47
CA ARG A 266 -12.91 -13.02 18.95
C ARG A 266 -14.32 -12.82 19.51
N THR A 267 -15.31 -13.39 18.85
CA THR A 267 -16.72 -13.28 19.30
C THR A 267 -16.99 -14.10 20.56
N SER A 268 -17.89 -13.57 21.40
CA SER A 268 -18.54 -14.29 22.48
C SER A 268 -20.03 -13.93 22.53
N GLY A 269 -20.86 -14.77 23.14
CA GLY A 269 -22.27 -14.47 23.34
C GLY A 269 -23.09 -14.32 22.05
N THR A 270 -23.94 -13.30 21.99
CA THR A 270 -25.00 -13.12 20.98
C THR A 270 -24.47 -12.98 19.55
N SER A 271 -23.35 -12.29 19.34
CA SER A 271 -22.75 -12.11 18.00
C SER A 271 -22.32 -13.43 17.35
N VAL A 272 -22.21 -14.53 18.12
CA VAL A 272 -21.93 -15.86 17.55
C VAL A 272 -23.14 -16.40 16.79
N ALA A 273 -24.37 -16.17 17.28
CA ALA A 273 -25.60 -16.72 16.69
C ALA A 273 -25.90 -16.11 15.32
N ASP A 274 -25.72 -14.80 15.16
CA ASP A 274 -25.96 -14.10 13.90
C ASP A 274 -24.94 -14.47 12.80
N LEU A 275 -23.81 -15.08 13.19
CA LEU A 275 -22.75 -15.59 12.33
C LEU A 275 -22.87 -17.10 12.02
N GLU A 276 -23.92 -17.79 12.44
CA GLU A 276 -24.09 -19.24 12.19
C GLU A 276 -24.50 -19.57 10.75
N SER A 277 -24.98 -18.60 9.96
CA SER A 277 -25.30 -18.82 8.54
C SER A 277 -25.49 -17.52 7.76
N GLY A 278 -25.41 -17.63 6.44
CA GLY A 278 -25.82 -16.58 5.51
C GLY A 278 -24.85 -15.40 5.36
N VAL A 279 -23.63 -15.49 5.89
CA VAL A 279 -22.57 -14.49 5.65
C VAL A 279 -22.04 -14.63 4.22
N ASP A 280 -22.04 -13.50 3.51
CA ASP A 280 -21.55 -13.34 2.15
C ASP A 280 -20.07 -12.89 2.16
N SER A 281 -19.83 -11.73 2.78
CA SER A 281 -18.53 -11.05 2.81
C SER A 281 -18.22 -10.50 4.21
N VAL A 282 -16.93 -10.44 4.57
CA VAL A 282 -16.44 -9.89 5.85
C VAL A 282 -15.43 -8.78 5.56
N TYR A 283 -15.51 -7.71 6.35
CA TYR A 283 -14.72 -6.49 6.25
C TYR A 283 -14.08 -6.20 7.60
N SER A 284 -12.93 -5.51 7.62
CA SER A 284 -12.21 -5.17 8.85
C SER A 284 -11.78 -3.71 8.91
N THR A 285 -11.74 -3.19 10.14
CA THR A 285 -10.90 -2.06 10.58
C THR A 285 -9.68 -2.66 11.31
N ASP A 286 -8.82 -1.84 11.93
CA ASP A 286 -7.64 -2.36 12.64
C ASP A 286 -8.02 -3.31 13.80
N GLN A 287 -9.17 -3.12 14.45
CA GLN A 287 -9.59 -3.84 15.67
C GLN A 287 -11.03 -4.36 15.68
N ALA A 288 -11.79 -4.22 14.58
CA ALA A 288 -13.14 -4.74 14.48
C ALA A 288 -13.45 -5.36 13.11
N PHE A 289 -14.60 -6.05 13.05
CA PHE A 289 -15.11 -6.69 11.86
C PHE A 289 -16.59 -6.35 11.62
N ALA A 290 -16.98 -6.35 10.35
CA ALA A 290 -18.36 -6.32 9.91
C ALA A 290 -18.60 -7.42 8.86
N ALA A 291 -19.61 -8.27 9.08
CA ALA A 291 -20.07 -9.26 8.12
C ALA A 291 -21.33 -8.75 7.42
N ARG A 292 -21.28 -8.68 6.09
CA ARG A 292 -22.47 -8.51 5.24
C ARG A 292 -23.09 -9.88 4.98
N LYS A 293 -24.41 -9.98 5.13
CA LYS A 293 -25.19 -11.21 4.88
C LYS A 293 -25.88 -11.17 3.52
N ASN A 294 -26.30 -12.34 3.04
CA ASN A 294 -26.97 -12.52 1.74
C ASN A 294 -28.29 -11.72 1.60
N ASP A 295 -28.96 -11.41 2.70
CA ASP A 295 -30.16 -10.56 2.76
C ASP A 295 -29.84 -9.04 2.78
N GLY A 296 -28.56 -8.68 2.73
CA GLY A 296 -28.07 -7.31 2.83
C GLY A 296 -28.14 -6.74 4.25
N SER A 297 -28.30 -7.57 5.28
CA SER A 297 -28.09 -7.18 6.68
C SER A 297 -26.60 -7.18 7.06
N VAL A 298 -26.25 -6.52 8.17
CA VAL A 298 -24.87 -6.46 8.69
C VAL A 298 -24.80 -6.87 10.16
N VAL A 299 -23.78 -7.65 10.51
CA VAL A 299 -23.43 -8.07 11.87
C VAL A 299 -22.04 -7.55 12.19
N THR A 300 -21.82 -6.96 13.37
CA THR A 300 -20.54 -6.38 13.78
C THR A 300 -20.00 -7.02 15.07
N TRP A 301 -18.68 -7.03 15.22
CA TRP A 301 -17.99 -7.47 16.44
C TRP A 301 -16.54 -6.99 16.50
N GLY A 302 -15.91 -7.10 17.66
CA GLY A 302 -14.58 -6.53 17.95
C GLY A 302 -14.70 -5.24 18.76
N ASP A 303 -13.71 -4.34 18.68
CA ASP A 303 -13.68 -3.17 19.54
C ASP A 303 -14.81 -2.18 19.18
N PRO A 304 -15.68 -1.79 20.13
CA PRO A 304 -16.75 -0.84 19.87
C PRO A 304 -16.27 0.51 19.30
N SER A 305 -15.13 1.02 19.77
CA SER A 305 -14.51 2.26 19.27
C SER A 305 -13.94 2.12 17.85
N TYR A 306 -13.75 0.90 17.33
CA TYR A 306 -13.31 0.63 15.96
C TYR A 306 -14.45 0.14 15.05
N GLY A 307 -15.71 0.22 15.51
CA GLY A 307 -16.90 -0.20 14.75
C GLY A 307 -17.39 -1.62 15.02
N GLY A 308 -16.94 -2.25 16.12
CA GLY A 308 -17.43 -3.55 16.58
C GLY A 308 -18.85 -3.52 17.15
N ASP A 309 -19.35 -2.34 17.53
CA ASP A 309 -20.75 -2.09 17.92
C ASP A 309 -21.44 -1.16 16.90
N SER A 310 -22.49 -1.66 16.24
CA SER A 310 -23.35 -0.88 15.34
C SER A 310 -24.78 -0.74 15.86
N SER A 311 -25.02 -0.94 17.16
CA SER A 311 -26.35 -0.90 17.79
C SER A 311 -27.09 0.42 17.52
N ALA A 312 -26.38 1.55 17.57
CA ALA A 312 -26.90 2.89 17.28
C ALA A 312 -27.49 3.06 15.87
N VAL A 313 -27.04 2.26 14.89
CA VAL A 313 -27.50 2.29 13.49
C VAL A 313 -28.16 0.98 13.03
N SER A 314 -28.43 0.06 13.97
CA SER A 314 -28.97 -1.29 13.71
C SER A 314 -30.23 -1.31 12.82
N SER A 315 -31.15 -0.36 13.01
CA SER A 315 -32.37 -0.21 12.20
C SER A 315 -32.10 0.12 10.72
N GLN A 316 -30.94 0.70 10.42
CA GLN A 316 -30.51 1.06 9.06
C GLN A 316 -29.71 -0.05 8.38
N LEU A 317 -29.10 -0.93 9.17
CA LEU A 317 -28.26 -2.07 8.75
C LEU A 317 -29.00 -3.41 8.66
N GLY A 318 -30.31 -3.45 8.95
CA GLY A 318 -31.10 -4.69 8.88
C GLY A 318 -31.41 -5.22 7.47
N SER A 319 -31.17 -4.44 6.41
CA SER A 319 -31.27 -4.89 5.01
C SER A 319 -30.72 -3.84 4.03
N GLY A 320 -30.48 -4.27 2.79
CA GLY A 320 -30.18 -3.38 1.66
C GLY A 320 -28.77 -2.80 1.63
N VAL A 321 -27.85 -3.28 2.47
CA VAL A 321 -26.42 -2.97 2.33
C VAL A 321 -25.86 -3.69 1.09
N ASP A 322 -25.13 -2.94 0.28
CA ASP A 322 -24.53 -3.38 -0.99
C ASP A 322 -23.06 -3.74 -0.79
N VAL A 323 -22.29 -2.81 -0.20
CA VAL A 323 -20.86 -2.97 0.08
C VAL A 323 -20.47 -2.13 1.30
N ILE A 324 -19.47 -2.59 2.06
CA ILE A 324 -18.90 -1.90 3.22
C ILE A 324 -17.48 -1.42 2.88
N PHE A 325 -17.14 -0.23 3.34
CA PHE A 325 -15.81 0.38 3.27
C PHE A 325 -15.33 0.67 4.70
N SER A 326 -14.02 0.77 4.90
CA SER A 326 -13.43 1.06 6.21
C SER A 326 -12.33 2.13 6.14
N THR A 327 -12.24 2.95 7.19
CA THR A 327 -11.00 3.61 7.62
C THR A 327 -10.25 2.67 8.57
N LEU A 328 -9.20 3.13 9.25
CA LEU A 328 -8.55 2.32 10.29
C LEU A 328 -9.45 2.12 11.54
N PHE A 329 -10.49 2.96 11.72
CA PHE A 329 -11.27 3.09 12.97
C PHE A 329 -12.80 3.06 12.79
N ALA A 330 -13.31 3.09 11.56
CA ALA A 330 -14.74 3.19 11.28
C ALA A 330 -15.13 2.47 9.99
N PHE A 331 -16.42 2.16 9.88
CA PHE A 331 -17.03 1.57 8.71
C PHE A 331 -18.06 2.52 8.07
N ALA A 332 -18.21 2.43 6.76
CA ALA A 332 -19.27 3.06 5.99
C ALA A 332 -19.91 2.04 5.03
N ALA A 333 -21.20 1.76 5.20
CA ALA A 333 -21.99 0.92 4.31
C ALA A 333 -22.65 1.78 3.23
N LYS A 334 -22.35 1.50 1.95
CA LYS A 334 -23.17 1.95 0.83
C LYS A 334 -24.37 1.00 0.69
N LYS A 335 -25.57 1.57 0.57
CA LYS A 335 -26.81 0.81 0.35
C LYS A 335 -27.18 0.73 -1.14
N SER A 336 -28.12 -0.16 -1.47
CA SER A 336 -28.60 -0.39 -2.84
C SER A 336 -29.45 0.77 -3.38
N ASP A 337 -30.10 1.54 -2.50
CA ASP A 337 -30.76 2.82 -2.82
C ASP A 337 -29.79 4.00 -3.03
N GLY A 338 -28.48 3.77 -2.85
CA GLY A 338 -27.44 4.78 -2.95
C GLY A 338 -27.34 5.70 -1.74
N SER A 339 -27.96 5.35 -0.61
CA SER A 339 -27.71 5.98 0.70
C SER A 339 -26.46 5.42 1.39
N VAL A 340 -25.98 6.10 2.43
CA VAL A 340 -24.82 5.68 3.25
C VAL A 340 -25.16 5.67 4.74
N VAL A 341 -24.67 4.65 5.44
CA VAL A 341 -24.70 4.50 6.91
C VAL A 341 -23.27 4.36 7.40
N ALA A 342 -22.89 4.99 8.51
CA ALA A 342 -21.56 4.84 9.12
C ALA A 342 -21.65 4.49 10.62
N TRP A 343 -20.62 3.83 11.14
CA TRP A 343 -20.45 3.48 12.56
C TRP A 343 -18.96 3.24 12.90
N GLY A 344 -18.60 3.31 14.19
CA GLY A 344 -17.21 3.29 14.68
C GLY A 344 -16.81 4.61 15.33
N ASP A 345 -15.52 4.96 15.38
CA ASP A 345 -15.08 6.22 16.00
C ASP A 345 -15.67 7.45 15.28
N PRO A 346 -16.48 8.30 15.96
CA PRO A 346 -17.05 9.50 15.35
C PRO A 346 -16.02 10.45 14.75
N HIS A 347 -14.82 10.55 15.33
CA HIS A 347 -13.75 11.44 14.83
C HIS A 347 -13.15 10.94 13.52
N TYR A 348 -13.25 9.65 13.22
CA TYR A 348 -12.61 9.00 12.07
C TYR A 348 -13.60 8.45 11.04
N GLY A 349 -14.81 9.03 11.02
CA GLY A 349 -15.84 8.78 10.01
C GLY A 349 -16.97 7.84 10.46
N GLY A 350 -16.97 7.39 11.72
CA GLY A 350 -17.99 6.53 12.29
C GLY A 350 -19.32 7.23 12.60
N GLU A 351 -19.38 8.56 12.50
CA GLU A 351 -20.63 9.31 12.53
C GLU A 351 -20.71 10.20 11.28
N ILE A 352 -21.88 10.24 10.63
CA ILE A 352 -22.17 11.17 9.53
C ILE A 352 -22.75 12.45 10.15
N PRO A 353 -22.08 13.62 10.04
CA PRO A 353 -22.60 14.86 10.60
C PRO A 353 -23.98 15.23 10.04
N ALA A 354 -24.83 15.85 10.86
CA ALA A 354 -26.20 16.22 10.47
C ALA A 354 -26.28 17.16 9.25
N SER A 355 -25.24 17.96 8.99
CA SER A 355 -25.10 18.80 7.79
C SER A 355 -24.76 18.01 6.52
N VAL A 356 -24.17 16.82 6.67
CA VAL A 356 -23.72 15.93 5.60
C VAL A 356 -24.78 14.86 5.28
N ALA A 357 -25.52 14.39 6.28
CA ALA A 357 -26.50 13.30 6.14
C ALA A 357 -27.52 13.48 4.99
N PRO A 358 -28.12 14.67 4.73
CA PRO A 358 -29.03 14.86 3.59
C PRO A 358 -28.34 14.63 2.23
N GLN A 359 -27.03 14.90 2.14
CA GLN A 359 -26.25 14.73 0.92
C GLN A 359 -25.92 13.26 0.65
N LEU A 360 -25.88 12.42 1.69
CA LEU A 360 -25.63 10.99 1.62
C LEU A 360 -26.91 10.13 1.66
N ALA A 361 -28.09 10.76 1.59
CA ALA A 361 -29.38 10.06 1.60
C ALA A 361 -29.71 9.34 0.27
N SER A 362 -29.02 9.66 -0.84
CA SER A 362 -29.16 8.96 -2.11
C SER A 362 -28.06 9.31 -3.12
N GLY A 363 -27.91 8.47 -4.14
CA GLY A 363 -27.11 8.76 -5.33
C GLY A 363 -25.60 8.63 -5.17
N VAL A 364 -25.10 8.03 -4.08
CA VAL A 364 -23.69 7.63 -3.91
C VAL A 364 -23.39 6.40 -4.77
N THR A 365 -22.33 6.46 -5.57
CA THR A 365 -21.87 5.35 -6.42
C THR A 365 -20.80 4.50 -5.75
N VAL A 366 -19.84 5.16 -5.09
CA VAL A 366 -18.69 4.52 -4.43
C VAL A 366 -18.19 5.41 -3.29
N ILE A 367 -17.62 4.80 -2.26
CA ILE A 367 -16.96 5.49 -1.14
C ILE A 367 -15.45 5.18 -1.22
N PHE A 368 -14.63 6.17 -0.94
CA PHE A 368 -13.18 6.07 -0.80
C PHE A 368 -12.83 6.44 0.65
N ALA A 369 -11.73 5.88 1.17
CA ALA A 369 -11.28 6.12 2.53
C ALA A 369 -9.79 6.51 2.57
N THR A 370 -9.43 7.49 3.38
CA THR A 370 -8.08 7.60 3.93
C THR A 370 -7.98 6.70 5.18
N GLY A 371 -6.90 6.80 5.95
CA GLY A 371 -6.83 6.12 7.25
C GLY A 371 -7.83 6.66 8.29
N TYR A 372 -8.45 7.82 8.04
CA TYR A 372 -9.15 8.63 9.06
C TYR A 372 -10.41 9.37 8.58
N ALA A 373 -10.72 9.34 7.29
CA ALA A 373 -11.87 10.04 6.71
C ALA A 373 -12.41 9.31 5.47
N PHE A 374 -13.68 9.55 5.15
CA PHE A 374 -14.36 9.01 3.98
C PHE A 374 -14.69 10.12 2.97
N ALA A 375 -14.71 9.76 1.69
CA ALA A 375 -15.20 10.58 0.59
C ALA A 375 -16.12 9.75 -0.32
N ALA A 376 -17.38 10.15 -0.45
CA ALA A 376 -18.36 9.55 -1.34
C ALA A 376 -18.40 10.28 -2.69
N LEU A 377 -18.25 9.53 -3.78
CA LEU A 377 -18.53 10.03 -5.13
C LEU A 377 -20.00 9.78 -5.46
N LYS A 378 -20.66 10.78 -6.06
CA LYS A 378 -22.07 10.72 -6.44
C LYS A 378 -22.26 10.57 -7.95
N THR A 379 -23.42 10.06 -8.35
CA THR A 379 -23.83 9.85 -9.77
C THR A 379 -23.74 11.10 -10.64
N ASN A 380 -23.92 12.28 -10.06
CA ASN A 380 -23.80 13.59 -10.73
C ASN A 380 -22.35 14.13 -10.80
N GLY A 381 -21.37 13.39 -10.27
CA GLY A 381 -19.97 13.80 -10.21
C GLY A 381 -19.64 14.79 -9.08
N THR A 382 -20.53 14.95 -8.10
CA THR A 382 -20.25 15.68 -6.84
C THR A 382 -19.51 14.76 -5.85
N VAL A 383 -18.67 15.33 -4.99
CA VAL A 383 -18.03 14.64 -3.86
C VAL A 383 -18.59 15.14 -2.53
N VAL A 384 -18.72 14.25 -1.55
CA VAL A 384 -19.12 14.55 -0.17
C VAL A 384 -18.15 13.85 0.77
N ALA A 385 -17.59 14.52 1.78
CA ALA A 385 -16.65 13.92 2.74
C ALA A 385 -17.11 14.07 4.20
N TRP A 386 -16.59 13.19 5.07
CA TRP A 386 -16.78 13.21 6.52
C TRP A 386 -15.68 12.41 7.24
N GLY A 387 -15.61 12.53 8.57
CA GLY A 387 -14.51 12.02 9.40
C GLY A 387 -13.53 13.14 9.78
N ASP A 388 -12.26 12.82 10.03
CA ASP A 388 -11.29 13.78 10.56
C ASP A 388 -11.09 14.95 9.55
N PRO A 389 -11.45 16.20 9.90
CA PRO A 389 -11.36 17.35 9.01
C PRO A 389 -9.95 17.56 8.44
N SER A 390 -8.92 17.34 9.27
CA SER A 390 -7.51 17.51 8.90
C SER A 390 -6.97 16.39 8.01
N ARG A 391 -7.69 15.27 7.91
CA ARG A 391 -7.32 14.05 7.15
C ARG A 391 -8.21 13.78 5.93
N GLY A 392 -9.01 14.76 5.52
CA GLY A 392 -9.84 14.72 4.32
C GLY A 392 -11.35 14.72 4.57
N GLY A 393 -11.81 14.83 5.82
CA GLY A 393 -13.22 14.89 6.19
C GLY A 393 -13.91 16.24 5.97
N ASP A 394 -13.16 17.30 5.63
CA ASP A 394 -13.67 18.63 5.30
C ASP A 394 -13.38 18.98 3.82
N LEU A 395 -14.41 19.48 3.12
CA LEU A 395 -14.35 19.94 1.72
C LEU A 395 -14.48 21.45 1.58
N SER A 396 -14.70 22.22 2.66
CA SER A 396 -15.09 23.63 2.62
C SER A 396 -14.15 24.53 1.80
N ALA A 397 -12.86 24.21 1.73
CA ALA A 397 -11.87 24.93 0.93
C ALA A 397 -11.91 24.63 -0.59
N VAL A 398 -12.59 23.56 -1.02
CA VAL A 398 -12.61 23.04 -2.40
C VAL A 398 -14.00 22.65 -2.90
N GLU A 399 -15.06 22.95 -2.15
CA GLU A 399 -16.45 22.51 -2.40
C GLU A 399 -16.92 22.84 -3.83
N ASP A 400 -16.77 24.10 -4.26
CA ASP A 400 -17.11 24.55 -5.63
C ASP A 400 -16.36 23.76 -6.73
N GLN A 401 -15.14 23.33 -6.46
CA GLN A 401 -14.31 22.60 -7.43
C GLN A 401 -14.74 21.13 -7.56
N LEU A 402 -15.32 20.57 -6.50
CA LEU A 402 -15.81 19.20 -6.38
C LEU A 402 -17.34 19.08 -6.54
N ALA A 403 -18.04 20.20 -6.78
CA ALA A 403 -19.48 20.24 -6.98
C ALA A 403 -19.94 19.43 -8.22
N SER A 404 -19.09 19.25 -9.22
CA SER A 404 -19.38 18.40 -10.40
C SER A 404 -18.11 17.97 -11.15
N GLY A 405 -18.28 16.99 -12.05
CA GLY A 405 -17.26 16.62 -13.03
C GLY A 405 -16.15 15.70 -12.52
N VAL A 406 -16.19 15.27 -11.26
CA VAL A 406 -15.28 14.24 -10.74
C VAL A 406 -15.55 12.90 -11.43
N GLU A 407 -14.46 12.21 -11.77
CA GLU A 407 -14.48 10.89 -12.41
C GLU A 407 -14.09 9.80 -11.42
N VAL A 408 -13.03 10.03 -10.63
CA VAL A 408 -12.47 9.07 -9.67
C VAL A 408 -11.72 9.82 -8.56
N ILE A 409 -11.67 9.24 -7.37
CA ILE A 409 -10.92 9.74 -6.21
C ILE A 409 -9.80 8.75 -5.89
N PHE A 410 -8.64 9.28 -5.51
CA PHE A 410 -7.48 8.54 -5.01
C PHE A 410 -7.23 8.95 -3.57
N ALA A 411 -6.87 8.00 -2.71
CA ALA A 411 -6.63 8.24 -1.30
C ALA A 411 -5.16 7.97 -0.94
N ALA A 412 -4.54 8.93 -0.28
CA ALA A 412 -3.36 8.74 0.56
C ALA A 412 -3.83 8.50 2.01
N ARG A 413 -2.92 8.21 2.94
CA ARG A 413 -3.29 7.85 4.32
C ARG A 413 -3.92 8.99 5.12
N GLY A 414 -3.74 10.25 4.69
CA GLY A 414 -4.37 11.43 5.32
C GLY A 414 -4.82 12.53 4.35
N ALA A 415 -4.93 12.24 3.05
CA ALA A 415 -5.36 13.19 2.03
C ALA A 415 -6.04 12.48 0.85
N PHE A 416 -6.79 13.23 0.05
CA PHE A 416 -7.42 12.75 -1.18
C PHE A 416 -7.01 13.60 -2.39
N ALA A 417 -7.07 12.99 -3.56
CA ALA A 417 -6.95 13.65 -4.85
C ALA A 417 -8.08 13.17 -5.78
N ALA A 418 -8.92 14.08 -6.27
CA ALA A 418 -9.99 13.78 -7.22
C ALA A 418 -9.55 14.14 -8.64
N LYS A 419 -9.52 13.15 -9.56
CA LYS A 419 -9.37 13.40 -11.00
C LYS A 419 -10.73 13.74 -11.60
N LYS A 420 -10.76 14.81 -12.39
CA LYS A 420 -11.94 15.29 -13.11
C LYS A 420 -11.86 14.94 -14.59
N LYS A 421 -13.03 14.92 -15.26
CA LYS A 421 -13.19 14.55 -16.68
C LYS A 421 -12.49 15.49 -17.66
N ASP A 422 -12.17 16.71 -17.22
CA ASP A 422 -11.37 17.71 -17.95
C ASP A 422 -9.84 17.48 -17.84
N GLY A 423 -9.42 16.44 -17.11
CA GLY A 423 -8.02 16.13 -16.85
C GLY A 423 -7.40 17.00 -15.75
N SER A 424 -8.19 17.77 -15.00
CA SER A 424 -7.74 18.47 -13.80
C SER A 424 -7.75 17.56 -12.56
N VAL A 425 -6.98 17.94 -11.53
CA VAL A 425 -6.95 17.29 -10.22
C VAL A 425 -7.18 18.31 -9.11
N VAL A 426 -8.07 17.96 -8.16
CA VAL A 426 -8.36 18.74 -6.96
C VAL A 426 -7.94 17.92 -5.74
N THR A 427 -7.26 18.52 -4.76
CA THR A 427 -6.72 17.83 -3.58
C THR A 427 -7.23 18.43 -2.28
N TRP A 428 -7.36 17.62 -1.23
CA TRP A 428 -7.74 18.08 0.11
C TRP A 428 -7.28 17.11 1.21
N GLY A 429 -7.39 17.54 2.48
CA GLY A 429 -6.87 16.84 3.65
C GLY A 429 -5.49 17.36 4.08
N THR A 430 -4.66 16.51 4.68
CA THR A 430 -3.38 16.94 5.26
C THR A 430 -2.42 17.45 4.19
N SER A 431 -1.93 18.68 4.32
CA SER A 431 -0.95 19.28 3.41
C SER A 431 0.30 18.42 3.23
N SER A 432 0.89 17.94 4.33
CA SER A 432 2.04 17.02 4.35
C SER A 432 1.73 15.57 3.91
N ALA A 433 0.52 15.29 3.45
CA ALA A 433 0.12 14.03 2.81
C ALA A 433 -0.33 14.23 1.35
N GLY A 434 -0.21 15.46 0.83
CA GLY A 434 -0.63 15.83 -0.53
C GLY A 434 -2.05 16.40 -0.64
N GLY A 435 -2.65 16.82 0.47
CA GLY A 435 -3.88 17.62 0.45
C GLY A 435 -3.67 19.04 -0.09
N ASP A 436 -2.45 19.57 0.03
CA ASP A 436 -2.03 20.83 -0.61
C ASP A 436 -1.21 20.50 -1.87
N SER A 437 -1.72 20.95 -3.02
CA SER A 437 -1.07 20.84 -4.32
C SER A 437 -0.79 22.21 -4.95
N SER A 438 -0.84 23.30 -4.18
CA SER A 438 -0.67 24.69 -4.65
C SER A 438 0.59 24.91 -5.49
N GLN A 439 1.68 24.24 -5.11
CA GLN A 439 2.98 24.32 -5.78
C GLN A 439 3.02 23.64 -7.17
N VAL A 440 2.03 22.81 -7.51
CA VAL A 440 1.89 22.10 -8.79
C VAL A 440 0.51 22.33 -9.44
N ALA A 441 -0.22 23.35 -8.98
CA ALA A 441 -1.62 23.58 -9.35
C ALA A 441 -1.81 23.95 -10.83
N THR A 442 -0.82 24.62 -11.44
CA THR A 442 -0.85 24.93 -12.87
C THR A 442 -0.76 23.66 -13.70
N GLU A 443 0.10 22.72 -13.29
CA GLU A 443 0.35 21.48 -14.00
C GLU A 443 -0.74 20.43 -13.76
N LEU A 444 -1.42 20.47 -12.60
CA LEU A 444 -2.62 19.70 -12.29
C LEU A 444 -3.91 20.30 -12.87
N SER A 445 -3.88 21.47 -13.50
CA SER A 445 -5.09 22.11 -14.07
C SER A 445 -5.66 21.40 -15.31
N THR A 446 -4.85 20.59 -16.01
CA THR A 446 -5.30 19.82 -17.19
C THR A 446 -4.30 18.73 -17.60
N GLY A 447 -4.75 17.74 -18.36
CA GLY A 447 -3.91 16.73 -19.01
C GLY A 447 -3.35 15.64 -18.08
N VAL A 448 -3.88 15.50 -16.86
CA VAL A 448 -3.59 14.34 -16.01
C VAL A 448 -4.32 13.12 -16.55
N ASP A 449 -3.56 12.04 -16.77
CA ASP A 449 -4.07 10.76 -17.26
C ASP A 449 -4.48 9.87 -16.08
N VAL A 450 -3.55 9.67 -15.13
CA VAL A 450 -3.74 8.86 -13.93
C VAL A 450 -2.97 9.43 -12.74
N VAL A 451 -3.53 9.26 -11.54
CA VAL A 451 -2.90 9.59 -10.26
C VAL A 451 -2.57 8.29 -9.52
N TYR A 452 -1.45 8.29 -8.82
CA TYR A 452 -0.97 7.26 -7.92
C TYR A 452 -0.85 7.88 -6.53
N SER A 453 -1.23 7.14 -5.49
CA SER A 453 -1.11 7.56 -4.10
C SER A 453 -0.18 6.65 -3.31
N ILE A 454 0.40 7.21 -2.25
CA ILE A 454 1.22 6.51 -1.27
C ILE A 454 0.74 6.89 0.13
N HIS A 455 1.44 6.46 1.18
CA HIS A 455 1.07 6.81 2.55
C HIS A 455 0.93 8.35 2.75
N ASP A 456 1.94 9.15 2.40
CA ASP A 456 1.96 10.61 2.63
C ASP A 456 2.22 11.46 1.36
N ALA A 457 1.90 10.97 0.15
CA ALA A 457 2.08 11.74 -1.08
C ALA A 457 1.29 11.18 -2.27
N PHE A 458 1.29 11.95 -3.36
CA PHE A 458 0.78 11.52 -4.67
C PHE A 458 1.79 11.76 -5.78
N ALA A 459 1.64 11.01 -6.86
CA ALA A 459 2.26 11.26 -8.15
C ALA A 459 1.19 11.24 -9.25
N ALA A 460 1.27 12.14 -10.22
CA ALA A 460 0.41 12.12 -11.41
C ALA A 460 1.26 11.87 -12.66
N LYS A 461 0.75 11.01 -13.54
CA LYS A 461 1.25 10.83 -14.89
C LYS A 461 0.35 11.63 -15.83
N LYS A 462 0.96 12.49 -16.64
CA LYS A 462 0.26 13.28 -17.67
C LYS A 462 0.16 12.50 -18.99
N GLN A 463 -0.77 12.90 -19.85
CA GLN A 463 -1.00 12.29 -21.17
C GLN A 463 0.23 12.39 -22.11
N ASP A 464 1.04 13.45 -21.97
CA ASP A 464 2.31 13.60 -22.66
C ASP A 464 3.39 12.59 -22.19
N GLY A 465 3.24 12.05 -20.97
CA GLY A 465 4.16 11.12 -20.31
C GLY A 465 5.02 11.76 -19.22
N SER A 466 4.85 13.06 -18.92
CA SER A 466 5.52 13.72 -17.81
C SER A 466 4.98 13.25 -16.45
N LEU A 467 5.78 13.46 -15.40
CA LEU A 467 5.40 13.21 -14.01
C LEU A 467 5.27 14.51 -13.23
N LEU A 468 4.32 14.51 -12.30
CA LEU A 468 4.17 15.49 -11.23
C LEU A 468 4.10 14.77 -9.90
N THR A 469 4.57 15.39 -8.82
CA THR A 469 4.60 14.79 -7.48
C THR A 469 4.34 15.86 -6.44
N TRP A 470 3.53 15.57 -5.42
CA TRP A 470 3.23 16.51 -4.34
C TRP A 470 2.91 15.78 -3.02
N GLY A 471 2.91 16.54 -1.92
CA GLY A 471 2.64 16.05 -0.56
C GLY A 471 3.88 15.76 0.28
N MET A 472 5.00 15.35 -0.33
CA MET A 472 6.24 15.10 0.41
C MET A 472 6.82 16.40 0.99
N VAL A 473 6.96 16.45 2.30
CA VAL A 473 7.78 17.47 2.97
C VAL A 473 9.23 16.99 3.00
N SER A 474 10.17 17.84 2.60
CA SER A 474 11.59 17.56 2.80
C SER A 474 11.91 17.46 4.30
N LEU A 475 12.96 16.72 4.68
CA LEU A 475 13.30 16.42 6.08
C LEU A 475 13.57 17.66 6.98
N ASN A 476 13.57 18.87 6.40
CA ASN A 476 13.82 20.14 7.07
C ASN A 476 12.54 20.99 7.26
N GLY A 477 11.35 20.42 7.01
CA GLY A 477 10.07 21.11 7.19
C GLY A 477 9.64 22.03 6.04
N ALA A 478 10.39 22.06 4.94
CA ALA A 478 9.97 22.74 3.70
C ALA A 478 9.24 21.77 2.77
N PRO A 479 8.04 22.11 2.24
CA PRO A 479 7.32 21.26 1.29
C PRO A 479 8.14 21.07 0.00
N CYS A 480 8.35 19.82 -0.40
CA CYS A 480 9.17 19.45 -1.54
C CYS A 480 8.29 19.32 -2.78
N SER A 481 8.04 20.45 -3.45
CA SER A 481 7.62 20.46 -4.85
C SER A 481 8.84 20.51 -5.75
N THR A 482 8.80 19.71 -6.81
CA THR A 482 9.66 19.91 -7.98
C THR A 482 8.82 19.92 -9.24
N THR A 483 8.17 21.05 -9.49
CA THR A 483 7.89 21.49 -10.86
C THR A 483 9.16 22.19 -11.37
N LEU A 484 9.68 21.71 -12.49
CA LEU A 484 10.94 22.19 -13.07
C LEU A 484 10.63 23.32 -14.06
N PRO A 485 10.89 24.59 -13.74
CA PRO A 485 10.33 25.70 -14.52
C PRO A 485 11.13 25.96 -15.80
N MET A 486 10.42 26.37 -16.85
CA MET A 486 10.99 27.17 -17.94
C MET A 486 11.07 28.62 -17.47
N GLU A 487 12.17 29.32 -17.75
CA GLU A 487 12.06 30.76 -18.01
C GLU A 487 13.03 31.21 -19.10
N THR A 488 12.72 32.37 -19.69
CA THR A 488 13.14 32.73 -21.05
C THR A 488 14.32 33.69 -21.06
N MET A 489 15.24 33.51 -22.02
CA MET A 489 16.01 34.63 -22.57
C MET A 489 16.18 34.48 -24.08
N ASN A 490 15.63 35.43 -24.82
CA ASN A 490 15.87 35.62 -26.24
C ASN A 490 16.53 36.98 -26.45
N ALA A 491 17.87 37.01 -26.64
CA ALA A 491 18.59 38.12 -27.29
C ALA A 491 20.08 37.78 -27.52
N ASN A 492 20.43 37.57 -28.79
CA ASN A 492 21.66 38.04 -29.47
C ASN A 492 23.04 37.96 -28.77
N GLY A 493 23.95 37.19 -29.37
CA GLY A 493 25.27 37.73 -29.73
C GLY A 493 26.53 37.11 -29.12
N ALA A 494 27.16 36.22 -29.89
CA ALA A 494 28.61 36.03 -30.06
C ALA A 494 29.53 35.66 -28.86
N ALA A 495 30.24 34.53 -29.09
CA ALA A 495 31.65 34.28 -28.78
C ALA A 495 32.14 34.21 -27.31
N ASP A 496 32.18 32.97 -26.81
CA ASP A 496 33.39 32.29 -26.32
C ASP A 496 34.38 33.05 -25.40
N THR A 497 34.33 32.78 -24.09
CA THR A 497 35.41 32.10 -23.33
C THR A 497 35.02 32.02 -21.83
N ALA A 498 34.07 31.16 -21.47
CA ALA A 498 33.55 31.06 -20.10
C ALA A 498 34.27 30.01 -19.23
N LEU A 499 35.57 30.20 -18.96
CA LEU A 499 36.35 29.27 -18.12
C LEU A 499 37.03 29.95 -16.92
N ARG A 500 36.22 30.49 -15.99
CA ARG A 500 36.61 30.81 -14.59
C ARG A 500 35.48 31.14 -13.60
N ALA A 501 34.20 31.21 -14.03
CA ALA A 501 33.10 31.73 -13.20
C ALA A 501 32.25 30.68 -12.44
N VAL A 502 32.21 29.41 -12.87
CA VAL A 502 31.23 28.43 -12.34
C VAL A 502 31.57 27.90 -10.94
N ALA A 503 32.84 27.97 -10.52
CA ALA A 503 33.26 27.62 -9.16
C ALA A 503 32.68 28.54 -8.07
N ALA A 504 32.08 29.68 -8.44
CA ALA A 504 31.42 30.61 -7.51
C ALA A 504 29.90 30.41 -7.40
N LEU A 505 29.23 29.75 -8.36
CA LEU A 505 27.79 29.46 -8.27
C LEU A 505 27.50 28.13 -7.55
N LEU A 506 28.39 27.14 -7.65
CA LEU A 506 28.27 25.85 -6.95
C LEU A 506 28.26 25.97 -5.42
N ALA A 507 28.70 27.10 -4.86
CA ALA A 507 28.65 27.39 -3.43
C ALA A 507 27.29 27.94 -2.95
N ILE A 508 26.43 28.46 -3.85
CA ILE A 508 25.21 29.21 -3.47
C ILE A 508 23.96 28.31 -3.51
N GLN A 509 23.90 27.29 -4.37
CA GLN A 509 22.82 26.28 -4.32
C GLN A 509 22.94 25.29 -3.16
N MET A 510 24.14 25.09 -2.58
CA MET A 510 24.34 24.21 -1.41
C MET A 510 23.86 24.81 -0.07
N PHE A 511 23.22 25.99 -0.08
CA PHE A 511 22.84 26.71 1.15
C PHE A 511 21.33 26.98 1.32
N MET A 512 20.47 26.61 0.37
CA MET A 512 19.01 26.79 0.49
C MET A 512 18.22 25.49 0.84
N CYS A 513 18.89 24.34 0.91
CA CYS A 513 18.33 23.09 1.44
C CYS A 513 19.37 22.38 2.33
N ARG A 514 19.71 23.01 3.46
CA ARG A 514 20.43 22.39 4.57
C ARG A 514 19.51 22.21 5.76
#